data_AF-A0A0A8WP81-F1
#
_entry.id   AF-A0A0A8WP81-F1
#
_cell.length_a   1.000
_cell.length_b   1.000
_cell.length_c   1.000
_cell.angle_alpha   90.00
_cell.angle_beta   90.00
_cell.angle_gamma   90.00
#
_symmetry.space_group_name_H-M   'P 1'
#
loop_
_entity.id
_entity.type
_entity.pdbx_description
1 polymer ?
#
loop_
_entity_poly.entity_id
_entity_poly.type
_entity_poly.pdbx_seq_one_letter_code
_entity_poly.pdbx_strand_id
1 'polypeptide(L)'
;MLGLTAPVQKWVWSASGKHPVAKDFLRIGPATAIGIGLSEWVAKGVAGLRMDLKTGRLPRFWRFWARGGGKNELVCGVLRDSCDSVGRAFPFLVLGTGGLPGCEEHWDLLPYGCEISWKRIEYLCTRNYADVAGIDREVANLRPPQGDWRQIKATCEAGANDCPALGGMEFNGKAGNGDCLTVKLDMAAPDTLLLVGLLLKRIRERHRVAPNIAFIGGTSDAAYLSIYWRPLLAGDFATLWG
;
A
#
# COMPACT_ATOMS: atom_id res chain seq x y z
N MET A 1 35.73 19.27 -11.97
CA MET A 1 34.40 19.34 -11.31
C MET A 1 34.00 17.92 -10.92
N LEU A 2 34.08 17.57 -9.64
CA LEU A 2 33.65 16.27 -9.14
C LEU A 2 32.15 16.36 -8.86
N GLY A 3 31.34 15.71 -9.70
CA GLY A 3 29.91 15.60 -9.48
C GLY A 3 29.64 14.76 -8.23
N LEU A 4 29.13 15.41 -7.19
CA LEU A 4 28.52 14.74 -6.03
C LEU A 4 27.27 14.02 -6.54
N THR A 5 27.41 12.75 -6.92
CA THR A 5 26.27 11.86 -7.06
C THR A 5 25.64 11.73 -5.67
N ALA A 6 24.46 12.31 -5.48
CA ALA A 6 23.70 12.13 -4.26
C ALA A 6 23.55 10.61 -4.00
N PRO A 7 23.89 10.13 -2.80
CA PRO A 7 23.81 8.70 -2.52
C PRO A 7 22.36 8.24 -2.71
N VAL A 8 22.16 7.17 -3.49
CA VAL A 8 20.86 6.51 -3.60
C VAL A 8 20.46 6.09 -2.19
N GLN A 9 19.42 6.74 -1.65
CA GLN A 9 19.00 6.51 -0.29
C GLN A 9 18.59 5.04 -0.14
N LYS A 10 19.30 4.32 0.74
CA LYS A 10 19.03 2.91 1.00
C LYS A 10 17.61 2.77 1.54
N TRP A 11 16.88 1.78 1.04
CA TRP A 11 15.55 1.47 1.54
C TRP A 11 15.60 1.07 3.02
N VAL A 12 14.66 1.63 3.78
CA VAL A 12 14.52 1.41 5.21
C VAL A 12 13.12 0.91 5.49
N TRP A 13 13.03 -0.21 6.20
CA TRP A 13 11.77 -0.89 6.51
C TRP A 13 11.42 -0.80 7.99
N SER A 14 10.13 -0.69 8.28
CA SER A 14 9.60 -0.65 9.63
C SER A 14 8.26 -1.38 9.70
N ALA A 15 7.90 -1.82 10.90
CA ALA A 15 6.57 -2.36 11.18
C ALA A 15 6.03 -1.81 12.50
N SER A 16 4.70 -1.63 12.56
CA SER A 16 4.01 -1.21 13.77
C SER A 16 2.60 -1.79 13.84
N GLY A 17 2.11 -2.08 15.04
CA GLY A 17 0.77 -2.64 15.24
C GLY A 17 0.81 -3.92 16.07
N LYS A 18 -0.16 -4.81 15.86
CA LYS A 18 -0.20 -6.10 16.57
C LYS A 18 0.14 -7.26 15.66
N HIS A 19 0.84 -8.25 16.20
CA HIS A 19 1.19 -9.47 15.51
C HIS A 19 1.10 -10.66 16.49
N PRO A 20 0.68 -11.86 16.05
CA PRO A 20 0.53 -13.03 16.93
C PRO A 20 1.79 -13.48 17.69
N VAL A 21 2.97 -12.97 17.31
CA VAL A 21 4.25 -13.29 17.98
C VAL A 21 4.43 -12.55 19.31
N ALA A 22 3.74 -11.43 19.50
CA ALA A 22 3.91 -10.57 20.66
C ALA A 22 2.62 -10.50 21.47
N LYS A 23 2.75 -10.30 22.79
CA LYS A 23 1.61 -10.03 23.66
C LYS A 23 1.10 -8.61 23.49
N ASP A 24 1.97 -7.65 23.19
CA ASP A 24 1.64 -6.22 23.10
C ASP A 24 1.95 -5.62 21.72
N PHE A 25 1.75 -4.30 21.60
CA PHE A 25 2.03 -3.54 20.39
C PHE A 25 3.52 -3.64 20.02
N LEU A 26 3.79 -3.94 18.75
CA LEU A 26 5.13 -4.01 18.19
C LEU A 26 5.51 -2.70 17.51
N ARG A 27 6.79 -2.35 17.63
CA ARG A 27 7.45 -1.34 16.81
C ARG A 27 8.83 -1.87 16.41
N ILE A 28 9.04 -2.03 15.11
CA ILE A 28 10.20 -2.68 14.51
C ILE A 28 10.81 -1.74 13.48
N GLY A 29 12.14 -1.70 13.40
CA GLY A 29 12.86 -0.80 12.50
C GLY A 29 12.83 0.67 12.96
N PRO A 30 13.46 1.57 12.19
CA PRO A 30 13.60 2.97 12.56
C PRO A 30 12.29 3.74 12.39
N ALA A 31 12.13 4.79 13.22
CA ALA A 31 10.97 5.67 13.17
C ALA A 31 11.18 6.75 12.10
N THR A 32 10.56 6.57 10.93
CA THR A 32 10.51 7.61 9.90
C THR A 32 9.31 8.54 10.14
N ALA A 33 9.40 9.81 9.74
CA ALA A 33 8.33 10.79 9.94
C ALA A 33 7.00 10.32 9.33
N ILE A 34 7.04 9.80 8.10
CA ILE A 34 5.86 9.25 7.43
C ILE A 34 5.35 7.96 8.09
N GLY A 35 6.25 7.11 8.61
CA GLY A 35 5.85 5.91 9.33
C GLY A 35 5.16 6.22 10.66
N ILE A 36 5.63 7.24 11.39
CA ILE A 36 4.96 7.78 12.57
C ILE A 36 3.57 8.31 12.19
N GLY A 37 3.49 9.18 11.17
CA GLY A 37 2.23 9.78 10.73
C GLY A 37 1.19 8.75 10.29
N LEU A 38 1.58 7.72 9.54
CA LEU A 38 0.68 6.63 9.14
C LEU A 38 0.23 5.78 10.33
N SER A 39 1.14 5.45 11.26
CA SER A 39 0.80 4.69 12.47
C SER A 39 -0.20 5.45 13.35
N GLU A 40 -0.02 6.76 13.50
CA GLU A 40 -0.96 7.63 14.24
C GLU A 40 -2.31 7.76 13.52
N TRP A 41 -2.32 7.87 12.19
CA TRP A 41 -3.54 7.89 11.39
C TRP A 41 -4.34 6.60 11.57
N VAL A 42 -3.68 5.44 11.55
CA VAL A 42 -4.30 4.14 11.87
C VAL A 42 -4.88 4.15 13.27
N ALA A 43 -4.10 4.55 14.28
CA ALA A 43 -4.56 4.57 15.68
C ALA A 43 -5.81 5.45 15.87
N LYS A 44 -5.82 6.65 15.28
CA LYS A 44 -6.98 7.57 15.30
C LYS A 44 -8.20 6.97 14.60
N GLY A 45 -7.98 6.34 13.45
CA GLY A 45 -9.06 5.68 12.69
C GLY A 45 -9.69 4.51 13.44
N VAL A 46 -8.87 3.64 14.03
CA VAL A 46 -9.34 2.52 14.86
C VAL A 46 -10.15 3.01 16.06
N ALA A 47 -9.67 4.05 16.75
CA ALA A 47 -10.39 4.64 17.88
C ALA A 47 -11.75 5.23 17.46
N GLY A 48 -11.81 5.86 16.29
CA GLY A 48 -13.04 6.46 15.75
C GLY A 48 -14.10 5.45 15.30
N LEU A 49 -13.69 4.27 14.83
CA LEU A 49 -14.61 3.27 14.29
C LEU A 49 -15.37 2.44 15.35
N ARG A 50 -15.15 2.66 16.66
CA ARG A 50 -15.66 1.79 17.75
C ARG A 50 -15.54 0.31 17.39
N MET A 51 -14.39 -0.10 16.83
CA MET A 51 -14.28 -1.41 16.20
C MET A 51 -14.48 -2.53 17.21
N ASP A 52 -15.63 -3.20 17.13
CA ASP A 52 -15.79 -4.53 17.70
C ASP A 52 -15.19 -5.52 16.69
N LEU A 53 -13.88 -5.72 16.77
CA LEU A 53 -13.11 -6.62 15.91
C LEU A 53 -13.44 -8.11 16.15
N LYS A 54 -14.50 -8.42 16.93
CA LYS A 54 -14.82 -9.76 17.43
C LYS A 54 -15.92 -10.52 16.68
N THR A 55 -16.62 -9.94 15.70
CA THR A 55 -17.74 -10.65 15.05
C THR A 55 -17.73 -10.57 13.52
N GLY A 56 -17.58 -11.72 12.86
CA GLY A 56 -18.08 -12.02 11.51
C GLY A 56 -17.56 -11.20 10.32
N ARG A 57 -16.66 -10.23 10.54
CA ARG A 57 -16.10 -9.40 9.46
C ARG A 57 -14.93 -10.12 8.79
N LEU A 58 -14.94 -10.10 7.46
CA LEU A 58 -13.83 -10.59 6.66
C LEU A 58 -12.57 -9.75 6.94
N PRO A 59 -11.39 -10.39 7.06
CA PRO A 59 -10.14 -9.67 7.28
C PRO A 59 -9.87 -8.65 6.18
N ARG A 60 -9.48 -7.45 6.57
CA ARG A 60 -9.08 -6.39 5.63
C ARG A 60 -7.60 -6.44 5.32
N PHE A 61 -7.28 -6.16 4.07
CA PHE A 61 -5.93 -6.18 3.56
C PHE A 61 -5.75 -5.09 2.51
N TRP A 62 -4.76 -4.22 2.70
CA TRP A 62 -4.49 -3.09 1.82
C TRP A 62 -3.01 -2.96 1.52
N ARG A 63 -2.65 -3.09 0.24
CA ARG A 63 -1.37 -2.63 -0.31
C ARG A 63 -1.45 -1.13 -0.50
N PHE A 64 -0.34 -0.43 -0.32
CA PHE A 64 -0.30 1.00 -0.60
C PHE A 64 1.07 1.48 -1.07
N TRP A 65 1.04 2.61 -1.76
CA TRP A 65 2.20 3.42 -2.07
C TRP A 65 1.87 4.88 -1.86
N ALA A 66 2.85 5.66 -1.41
CA ALA A 66 2.73 7.09 -1.16
C ALA A 66 3.98 7.82 -1.63
N ARG A 67 3.83 9.10 -1.96
CA ARG A 67 4.95 9.99 -2.22
C ARG A 67 5.81 10.11 -0.95
N GLY A 68 7.13 10.03 -1.11
CA GLY A 68 8.08 10.29 -0.03
C GLY A 68 8.28 11.78 0.24
N GLY A 69 9.26 12.10 1.09
CA GLY A 69 9.56 13.50 1.47
C GLY A 69 10.40 14.24 0.43
N GLY A 70 11.19 13.50 -0.35
CA GLY A 70 12.06 14.00 -1.40
C GLY A 70 11.65 13.58 -2.82
N LYS A 71 12.30 14.20 -3.81
CA LYS A 71 12.15 13.81 -5.23
C LYS A 71 12.59 12.36 -5.42
N ASN A 72 11.81 11.58 -6.16
CA ASN A 72 12.05 10.14 -6.37
C ASN A 72 12.03 9.32 -5.07
N GLU A 73 11.51 9.84 -3.96
CA GLU A 73 11.29 9.02 -2.77
C GLU A 73 9.91 8.39 -2.84
N LEU A 74 9.85 7.10 -2.51
CA LEU A 74 8.62 6.34 -2.43
C LEU A 74 8.47 5.77 -1.03
N VAL A 75 7.23 5.72 -0.58
CA VAL A 75 6.81 4.86 0.51
C VAL A 75 5.95 3.77 -0.07
N CYS A 76 6.18 2.52 0.30
CA CYS A 76 5.29 1.41 -0.04
C CYS A 76 5.10 0.50 1.15
N GLY A 77 3.93 -0.11 1.27
CA GLY A 77 3.67 -1.00 2.38
C GLY A 77 2.36 -1.75 2.28
N VAL A 78 2.06 -2.42 3.37
CA VAL A 78 0.83 -3.18 3.59
C VAL A 78 0.27 -2.81 4.95
N LEU A 79 -1.04 -2.65 5.00
CA LEU A 79 -1.81 -2.49 6.22
C LEU A 79 -2.93 -3.54 6.23
N ARG A 80 -3.08 -4.28 7.33
CA ARG A 80 -4.09 -5.34 7.41
C ARG A 80 -4.61 -5.56 8.82
N ASP A 81 -5.74 -6.25 8.92
CA ASP A 81 -6.25 -6.75 10.18
C ASP A 81 -5.29 -7.78 10.81
N SER A 82 -5.12 -7.67 12.13
CA SER A 82 -4.24 -8.51 12.92
C SER A 82 -4.65 -8.49 14.40
N CYS A 83 -4.04 -9.36 15.19
CA CYS A 83 -4.19 -9.43 16.64
C CYS A 83 -2.86 -9.77 17.31
N ASP A 84 -2.76 -9.52 18.61
CA ASP A 84 -1.66 -10.02 19.43
C ASP A 84 -1.90 -11.48 19.84
N SER A 85 -0.92 -12.08 20.52
CA SER A 85 -0.98 -13.48 20.97
C SER A 85 -2.12 -13.79 21.95
N VAL A 86 -2.77 -12.77 22.50
CA VAL A 86 -3.93 -12.89 23.40
C VAL A 86 -5.25 -12.51 22.72
N GLY A 87 -5.24 -12.29 21.40
CA GLY A 87 -6.44 -12.06 20.58
C GLY A 87 -7.01 -10.65 20.61
N ARG A 88 -6.32 -9.67 21.20
CA ARG A 88 -6.76 -8.27 21.15
C ARG A 88 -6.39 -7.71 19.78
N ALA A 89 -7.38 -7.36 18.98
CA ALA A 89 -7.16 -6.96 17.60
C ALA A 89 -6.70 -5.50 17.45
N PHE A 90 -5.83 -5.26 16.49
CA PHE A 90 -5.36 -3.94 16.03
C PHE A 90 -4.60 -4.16 14.70
N PRO A 91 -4.73 -3.28 13.70
CA PRO A 91 -4.07 -3.47 12.41
C PRO A 91 -2.54 -3.61 12.51
N PHE A 92 -1.95 -4.36 11.60
CA PHE A 92 -0.50 -4.45 11.44
C PHE A 92 -0.08 -3.71 10.17
N LEU A 93 0.79 -2.71 10.36
CA LEU A 93 1.35 -1.86 9.32
C LEU A 93 2.81 -2.24 9.10
N VAL A 94 3.17 -2.59 7.87
CA VAL A 94 4.57 -2.76 7.45
C VAL A 94 4.82 -1.84 6.27
N LEU A 95 5.88 -1.05 6.32
CA LEU A 95 6.20 -0.09 5.26
C LEU A 95 7.70 0.09 5.09
N GLY A 96 8.07 0.49 3.88
CA GLY A 96 9.42 0.85 3.51
C GLY A 96 9.45 2.24 2.89
N THR A 97 10.54 2.94 3.11
CA THR A 97 10.81 4.26 2.53
C THR A 97 12.18 4.24 1.86
N GLY A 98 12.29 4.76 0.64
CA GLY A 98 13.57 4.88 -0.03
C GLY A 98 13.45 5.48 -1.43
N GLY A 99 14.61 5.64 -2.08
CA GLY A 99 14.67 6.17 -3.44
C GLY A 99 14.18 5.14 -4.47
N LEU A 100 13.35 5.59 -5.41
CA LEU A 100 12.94 4.86 -6.60
C LEU A 100 12.90 5.84 -7.79
N PRO A 101 14.01 5.99 -8.55
CA PRO A 101 14.08 6.92 -9.66
C PRO A 101 12.95 6.74 -10.67
N GLY A 102 12.29 7.83 -11.06
CA GLY A 102 11.20 7.80 -12.04
C GLY A 102 9.83 7.47 -11.46
N CYS A 103 9.70 7.29 -10.13
CA CYS A 103 8.43 6.89 -9.52
C CYS A 103 7.31 7.91 -9.70
N GLU A 104 7.64 9.20 -9.76
CA GLU A 104 6.67 10.27 -9.99
C GLU A 104 6.23 10.31 -11.45
N GLU A 105 7.13 10.03 -12.39
CA GLU A 105 6.85 9.99 -13.82
C GLU A 105 6.15 8.70 -14.26
N HIS A 106 6.26 7.63 -13.47
CA HIS A 106 5.70 6.31 -13.76
C HIS A 106 4.75 5.83 -12.65
N TRP A 107 4.04 6.75 -12.01
CA TRP A 107 3.22 6.44 -10.83
C TRP A 107 2.09 5.45 -11.11
N ASP A 108 1.60 5.38 -12.34
CA ASP A 108 0.62 4.41 -12.81
C ASP A 108 1.14 2.97 -12.86
N LEU A 109 2.47 2.81 -12.94
CA LEU A 109 3.17 1.52 -12.96
C LEU A 109 3.67 1.08 -11.58
N LEU A 110 3.50 1.91 -10.54
CA LEU A 110 3.96 1.61 -9.19
C LEU A 110 3.41 0.31 -8.60
N PRO A 111 2.16 -0.11 -8.88
CA PRO A 111 1.69 -1.40 -8.38
C PRO A 111 2.58 -2.57 -8.80
N TYR A 112 3.05 -2.57 -10.05
CA TYR A 112 3.97 -3.60 -10.55
C TYR A 112 5.37 -3.48 -9.93
N GLY A 113 5.87 -2.24 -9.78
CA GLY A 113 7.16 -1.98 -9.14
C GLY A 113 7.18 -2.43 -7.68
N CYS A 114 6.07 -2.31 -6.96
CA CYS A 114 5.93 -2.69 -5.55
C CYS A 114 5.58 -4.16 -5.33
N GLU A 115 5.19 -4.91 -6.37
CA GLU A 115 4.59 -6.24 -6.26
C GLU A 115 5.47 -7.24 -5.49
N ILE A 116 6.78 -7.25 -5.77
CA ILE A 116 7.73 -8.13 -5.08
C ILE A 116 7.80 -7.80 -3.57
N SER A 117 7.82 -6.51 -3.23
CA SER A 117 7.84 -6.05 -1.84
C SER A 117 6.54 -6.40 -1.14
N TRP A 118 5.38 -6.11 -1.75
CA TRP A 118 4.08 -6.40 -1.19
C TRP A 118 3.86 -7.89 -0.93
N LYS A 119 4.18 -8.76 -1.90
CA LYS A 119 4.11 -10.22 -1.71
C LYS A 119 4.98 -10.71 -0.55
N ARG A 120 6.17 -10.13 -0.37
CA ARG A 120 7.05 -10.51 0.75
C ARG A 120 6.50 -10.03 2.09
N ILE A 121 5.95 -8.82 2.13
CA ILE A 121 5.30 -8.27 3.32
C ILE A 121 4.06 -9.09 3.69
N GLU A 122 3.24 -9.47 2.72
CA GLU A 122 2.07 -10.35 2.89
C GLU A 122 2.43 -11.68 3.53
N TYR A 123 3.48 -12.30 3.00
CA TYR A 123 4.01 -13.55 3.54
C TYR A 123 4.51 -13.37 4.98
N LEU A 124 5.24 -12.28 5.26
CA LEU A 124 5.71 -11.94 6.60
C LEU A 124 4.54 -11.78 7.58
N CYS A 125 3.48 -11.06 7.20
CA CYS A 125 2.36 -10.78 8.10
C CYS A 125 1.48 -12.00 8.43
N THR A 126 1.62 -13.12 7.70
CA THR A 126 0.85 -14.36 7.93
C THR A 126 1.69 -15.47 8.54
N ARG A 127 3.00 -15.27 8.67
CA ARG A 127 3.92 -16.29 9.16
C ARG A 127 3.91 -16.37 10.69
N ASN A 128 3.99 -17.60 11.19
CA ASN A 128 4.24 -17.86 12.61
C ASN A 128 5.73 -17.68 12.92
N TYR A 129 6.02 -16.78 13.86
CA TYR A 129 7.36 -16.52 14.37
C TYR A 129 7.50 -17.09 15.77
N ALA A 130 8.69 -17.60 16.11
CA ALA A 130 9.00 -18.06 17.46
C ALA A 130 9.20 -16.88 18.43
N ASP A 131 9.75 -15.76 17.92
CA ASP A 131 10.07 -14.58 18.71
C ASP A 131 10.04 -13.29 17.87
N VAL A 132 10.07 -12.15 18.56
CA VAL A 132 10.07 -10.82 17.95
C VAL A 132 11.34 -10.57 17.12
N ALA A 133 12.48 -11.16 17.51
CA ALA A 133 13.73 -11.02 16.77
C ALA A 133 13.67 -11.69 15.38
N GLY A 134 12.84 -12.73 15.21
CA GLY A 134 12.60 -13.38 13.94
C GLY A 134 11.88 -12.48 12.95
N ILE A 135 10.82 -11.79 13.39
CA ILE A 135 10.10 -10.85 12.54
C ILE A 135 10.93 -9.59 12.25
N ASP A 136 11.69 -9.07 13.22
CA ASP A 136 12.59 -7.93 13.02
C ASP A 136 13.64 -8.21 11.92
N ARG A 137 14.28 -9.38 11.96
CA ARG A 137 15.22 -9.81 10.91
C ARG A 137 14.57 -9.91 9.54
N GLU A 138 13.34 -10.40 9.45
CA GLU A 138 12.63 -10.49 8.16
C GLU A 138 12.23 -9.10 7.64
N VAL A 139 11.76 -8.19 8.51
CA VAL A 139 11.46 -6.79 8.15
C VAL A 139 12.72 -6.10 7.63
N ALA A 140 13.86 -6.25 8.29
CA ALA A 140 15.13 -5.65 7.88
C ALA A 140 15.65 -6.15 6.52
N ASN A 141 15.23 -7.34 6.09
CA ASN A 141 15.65 -7.98 4.83
C ASN A 141 14.60 -7.89 3.72
N LEU A 142 13.54 -7.09 3.90
CA LEU A 142 12.55 -6.86 2.84
C LEU A 142 13.20 -6.25 1.59
N ARG A 143 12.80 -6.75 0.43
CA ARG A 143 13.32 -6.28 -0.86
C ARG A 143 12.68 -4.94 -1.23
N PRO A 144 13.45 -3.96 -1.73
CA PRO A 144 12.91 -2.72 -2.25
C PRO A 144 12.06 -2.94 -3.50
N PRO A 145 11.10 -2.03 -3.80
CA PRO A 145 10.44 -1.94 -5.09
C PRO A 145 11.44 -1.82 -6.25
N GLN A 146 11.00 -2.25 -7.43
CA GLN A 146 11.81 -2.25 -8.65
C GLN A 146 11.34 -1.16 -9.63
N GLY A 147 12.31 -0.46 -10.21
CA GLY A 147 12.09 0.65 -11.14
C GLY A 147 12.47 0.35 -12.58
N ASP A 148 12.42 -0.91 -13.02
CA ASP A 148 12.60 -1.24 -14.45
C ASP A 148 11.32 -0.89 -15.22
N TRP A 149 11.08 0.41 -15.38
CA TRP A 149 9.85 0.94 -15.97
C TRP A 149 9.65 0.49 -17.41
N ARG A 150 10.74 0.26 -18.15
CA ARG A 150 10.67 -0.21 -19.54
C ARG A 150 10.15 -1.64 -19.59
N GLN A 151 10.69 -2.53 -18.76
CA GLN A 151 10.21 -3.91 -18.69
C GLN A 151 8.79 -3.97 -18.15
N ILE A 152 8.51 -3.26 -17.05
CA ILE A 152 7.17 -3.21 -16.43
C ILE A 152 6.12 -2.75 -17.45
N LYS A 153 6.41 -1.67 -18.19
CA LYS A 153 5.51 -1.14 -19.21
C LYS A 153 5.23 -2.18 -20.30
N ALA A 154 6.26 -2.86 -20.80
CA ALA A 154 6.09 -3.90 -21.82
C ALA A 154 5.20 -5.06 -21.33
N THR A 155 5.37 -5.49 -20.07
CA THR A 155 4.52 -6.51 -19.44
C THR A 155 3.07 -6.04 -19.32
N CYS A 156 2.85 -4.78 -18.92
CA CYS A 156 1.51 -4.21 -18.82
C CYS A 156 0.81 -4.15 -20.18
N GLU A 157 1.52 -3.71 -21.22
CA GLU A 157 0.98 -3.59 -22.57
C GLU A 157 0.64 -4.96 -23.18
N ALA A 158 1.47 -5.98 -22.93
CA ALA A 158 1.15 -7.35 -23.32
C ALA A 158 -0.13 -7.84 -22.64
N GLY A 159 -0.26 -7.70 -21.31
CA GLY A 159 -1.45 -8.13 -20.59
C GLY A 159 -2.72 -7.33 -20.94
N ALA A 160 -2.57 -6.05 -21.28
CA ALA A 160 -3.70 -5.21 -21.69
C ALA A 160 -4.36 -5.69 -22.98
N ASN A 161 -3.57 -6.18 -23.94
CA ASN A 161 -4.08 -6.71 -25.21
C ASN A 161 -4.92 -7.99 -25.00
N ASP A 162 -4.64 -8.74 -23.94
CA ASP A 162 -5.34 -9.98 -23.60
C ASP A 162 -6.57 -9.74 -22.70
N CYS A 163 -6.83 -8.49 -22.28
CA CYS A 163 -7.92 -8.13 -21.37
C CYS A 163 -9.00 -7.28 -22.07
N PRO A 164 -10.10 -7.87 -22.57
CA PRO A 164 -11.17 -7.13 -23.23
C PRO A 164 -12.03 -6.26 -22.28
N ALA A 165 -11.80 -6.32 -20.96
CA ALA A 165 -12.72 -5.83 -19.92
C ALA A 165 -12.75 -4.30 -19.72
N LEU A 166 -11.93 -3.53 -20.43
CA LEU A 166 -11.86 -2.08 -20.23
C LEU A 166 -12.94 -1.27 -20.95
N GLY A 167 -13.64 -1.86 -21.92
CA GLY A 167 -14.58 -1.14 -22.78
C GLY A 167 -15.85 -0.61 -22.09
N GLY A 168 -16.18 -1.10 -20.88
CA GLY A 168 -17.45 -0.80 -20.22
C GLY A 168 -17.39 -0.35 -18.77
N MET A 169 -16.19 -0.17 -18.17
CA MET A 169 -16.11 0.36 -16.80
C MET A 169 -16.40 1.87 -16.80
N GLU A 170 -17.67 2.20 -16.61
CA GLU A 170 -18.09 3.55 -16.29
C GLU A 170 -17.55 3.95 -14.92
N PHE A 171 -16.77 5.04 -14.90
CA PHE A 171 -16.27 5.65 -13.68
C PHE A 171 -17.43 6.31 -12.91
N ASN A 172 -18.20 5.52 -12.17
CA ASN A 172 -19.21 6.02 -11.22
C ASN A 172 -18.59 6.41 -9.87
N GLY A 173 -17.28 6.65 -9.83
CA GLY A 173 -16.63 7.28 -8.69
C GLY A 173 -17.03 8.75 -8.65
N LYS A 174 -17.90 9.13 -7.71
CA LYS A 174 -18.00 10.53 -7.29
C LYS A 174 -16.58 10.94 -6.88
N ALA A 175 -15.93 11.79 -7.66
CA ALA A 175 -14.76 12.52 -7.19
C ALA A 175 -15.24 13.34 -6.00
N GLY A 176 -15.11 12.78 -4.79
CA GLY A 176 -15.45 13.47 -3.56
C GLY A 176 -14.55 14.69 -3.47
N ASN A 177 -15.09 15.88 -3.72
CA ASN A 177 -14.34 17.13 -3.76
C ASN A 177 -13.03 17.06 -4.57
N GLY A 178 -12.96 16.40 -5.73
CA GLY A 178 -11.79 16.45 -6.62
C GLY A 178 -10.44 15.92 -6.09
N ASP A 179 -10.33 15.62 -4.79
CA ASP A 179 -9.07 15.38 -4.07
C ASP A 179 -8.91 13.91 -3.61
N CYS A 180 -9.96 13.09 -3.76
CA CYS A 180 -9.89 11.64 -3.60
C CYS A 180 -10.82 10.90 -4.57
N LEU A 181 -10.48 9.65 -4.85
CA LEU A 181 -11.22 8.74 -5.72
C LEU A 181 -11.21 7.33 -5.15
N THR A 182 -12.36 6.70 -5.02
CA THR A 182 -12.49 5.27 -4.67
C THR A 182 -13.27 4.54 -5.73
N VAL A 183 -12.70 3.46 -6.26
CA VAL A 183 -13.30 2.61 -7.30
C VAL A 183 -13.34 1.18 -6.79
N LYS A 184 -14.50 0.53 -6.87
CA LYS A 184 -14.63 -0.90 -6.61
C LYS A 184 -14.06 -1.68 -7.81
N LEU A 185 -13.19 -2.64 -7.53
CA LEU A 185 -12.59 -3.52 -8.52
C LEU A 185 -13.50 -4.74 -8.70
N ASP A 186 -13.82 -5.07 -9.94
CA ASP A 186 -14.55 -6.29 -10.26
C ASP A 186 -13.59 -7.49 -10.17
N MET A 187 -13.77 -8.30 -9.13
CA MET A 187 -12.93 -9.47 -8.85
C MET A 187 -13.24 -10.66 -9.77
N ALA A 188 -14.22 -10.55 -10.67
CA ALA A 188 -14.41 -11.52 -11.75
C ALA A 188 -13.28 -11.46 -12.80
N ALA A 189 -12.49 -10.38 -12.80
CA ALA A 189 -11.30 -10.27 -13.64
C ALA A 189 -10.16 -11.17 -13.10
N PRO A 190 -9.44 -11.92 -13.96
CA PRO A 190 -8.44 -12.89 -13.53
C PRO A 190 -7.18 -12.27 -12.90
N ASP A 191 -6.92 -10.97 -13.11
CA ASP A 191 -5.75 -10.27 -12.56
C ASP A 191 -6.11 -8.87 -12.03
N THR A 192 -6.20 -8.74 -10.70
CA THR A 192 -6.44 -7.46 -10.01
C THR A 192 -5.34 -6.43 -10.29
N LEU A 193 -4.08 -6.85 -10.42
CA LEU A 193 -2.96 -5.96 -10.64
C LEU A 193 -3.04 -5.35 -12.04
N LEU A 194 -3.40 -6.17 -13.04
CA LEU A 194 -3.68 -5.70 -14.40
C LEU A 194 -4.81 -4.66 -14.42
N LEU A 195 -5.94 -4.97 -13.77
CA LEU A 195 -7.07 -4.06 -13.70
C LEU A 195 -6.67 -2.72 -13.07
N VAL A 196 -5.94 -2.74 -11.96
CA VAL A 196 -5.44 -1.53 -11.29
C VAL A 196 -4.49 -0.75 -12.19
N GLY A 197 -3.53 -1.41 -12.86
CA GLY A 197 -2.60 -0.74 -13.76
C GLY A 197 -3.31 0.01 -14.89
N LEU A 198 -4.32 -0.63 -15.48
CA LEU A 198 -5.15 -0.03 -16.53
C LEU A 198 -5.99 1.15 -16.02
N LEU A 199 -6.55 1.04 -14.81
CA LEU A 199 -7.28 2.14 -14.17
C LEU A 199 -6.35 3.32 -13.87
N LEU A 200 -5.17 3.08 -13.31
CA LEU A 200 -4.20 4.14 -13.02
C LEU A 200 -3.70 4.81 -14.29
N LYS A 201 -3.49 4.06 -15.39
CA LYS A 201 -3.16 4.62 -16.71
C LYS A 201 -4.24 5.60 -17.17
N ARG A 202 -5.52 5.23 -17.10
CA ARG A 202 -6.65 6.12 -17.44
C ARG A 202 -6.74 7.34 -16.52
N ILE A 203 -6.49 7.16 -15.23
CA ILE A 203 -6.48 8.26 -14.26
C ILE A 203 -5.33 9.21 -14.59
N ARG A 204 -4.17 8.69 -14.97
CA ARG A 204 -3.00 9.48 -15.39
C ARG A 204 -3.25 10.34 -16.62
N GLU A 205 -4.01 9.83 -17.58
CA GLU A 205 -4.41 10.60 -18.77
C GLU A 205 -5.24 11.84 -18.41
N ARG A 206 -6.00 11.78 -17.30
CA ARG A 206 -6.83 12.90 -16.78
C ARG A 206 -6.10 13.75 -15.74
N HIS A 207 -5.29 13.13 -14.89
CA HIS A 207 -4.56 13.74 -13.79
C HIS A 207 -3.07 13.49 -13.97
N ARG A 208 -2.33 14.48 -14.49
CA ARG A 208 -0.88 14.34 -14.73
C ARG A 208 -0.06 14.24 -13.43
N VAL A 209 -0.59 14.78 -12.34
CA VAL A 209 0.09 14.82 -11.04
C VAL A 209 -0.11 13.50 -10.30
N ALA A 210 0.99 12.90 -9.84
CA ALA A 210 0.97 11.69 -9.01
C ALA A 210 0.19 11.94 -7.70
N PRO A 211 -0.63 10.98 -7.24
CA PRO A 211 -1.33 11.10 -5.97
C PRO A 211 -0.36 11.13 -4.78
N ASN A 212 -0.83 11.62 -3.63
CA ASN A 212 -0.05 11.56 -2.40
C ASN A 212 0.03 10.13 -1.87
N ILE A 213 -1.09 9.41 -1.90
CA ILE A 213 -1.15 8.00 -1.49
C ILE A 213 -2.27 7.28 -2.24
N ALA A 214 -2.05 6.01 -2.53
CA ALA A 214 -3.06 5.13 -3.08
C ALA A 214 -3.02 3.77 -2.40
N PHE A 215 -4.19 3.17 -2.27
CA PHE A 215 -4.46 1.90 -1.61
C PHE A 215 -5.15 0.95 -2.58
N ILE A 216 -4.68 -0.30 -2.62
CA ILE A 216 -5.28 -1.41 -3.37
C ILE A 216 -5.59 -2.51 -2.37
N GLY A 217 -6.85 -2.91 -2.28
CA GLY A 217 -7.23 -3.97 -1.36
C GLY A 217 -8.67 -3.87 -0.91
N GLY A 218 -8.98 -4.46 0.23
CA GLY A 218 -10.34 -4.59 0.74
C GLY A 218 -10.47 -5.87 1.54
N THR A 219 -11.48 -6.67 1.25
CA THR A 219 -11.75 -7.98 1.85
C THR A 219 -11.61 -9.09 0.81
N SER A 220 -11.83 -10.35 1.20
CA SER A 220 -11.90 -11.46 0.23
C SER A 220 -13.01 -11.31 -0.81
N ASP A 221 -14.07 -10.55 -0.49
CA ASP A 221 -15.28 -10.46 -1.30
C ASP A 221 -15.33 -9.20 -2.17
N ALA A 222 -14.54 -8.18 -1.81
CA ALA A 222 -14.49 -6.93 -2.54
C ALA A 222 -13.11 -6.31 -2.45
N ALA A 223 -12.54 -5.98 -3.62
CA ALA A 223 -11.35 -5.15 -3.71
C ALA A 223 -11.69 -3.76 -4.24
N TYR A 224 -10.84 -2.80 -3.91
CA TYR A 224 -11.00 -1.40 -4.20
C TYR A 224 -9.65 -0.79 -4.54
N LEU A 225 -9.68 0.25 -5.36
CA LEU A 225 -8.61 1.20 -5.55
C LEU A 225 -9.05 2.53 -4.94
N SER A 226 -8.35 2.99 -3.90
CA SER A 226 -8.59 4.30 -3.27
C SER A 226 -7.38 5.20 -3.43
N ILE A 227 -7.55 6.41 -3.95
CA ILE A 227 -6.49 7.36 -4.29
C ILE A 227 -6.79 8.69 -3.61
N TYR A 228 -5.75 9.29 -3.03
CA TYR A 228 -5.82 10.57 -2.34
C TYR A 228 -4.74 11.52 -2.87
N TRP A 229 -5.14 12.66 -3.44
CA TRP A 229 -4.24 13.74 -3.85
C TRP A 229 -4.01 14.77 -2.74
N ARG A 230 -4.86 14.77 -1.71
CA ARG A 230 -4.69 15.52 -0.46
C ARG A 230 -4.02 14.68 0.63
N PRO A 231 -3.56 15.28 1.74
CA PRO A 231 -3.18 14.53 2.93
C PRO A 231 -4.34 13.67 3.47
N LEU A 232 -4.00 12.55 4.11
CA LEU A 232 -4.98 11.67 4.74
C LEU A 232 -5.67 12.34 5.93
N LEU A 233 -6.99 12.21 5.96
CA LEU A 233 -7.86 12.61 7.04
C LEU A 233 -8.22 11.38 7.89
N ALA A 234 -8.59 11.59 9.15
CA ALA A 234 -8.99 10.50 10.04
C ALA A 234 -10.18 9.68 9.48
N GLY A 235 -11.12 10.34 8.79
CA GLY A 235 -12.26 9.69 8.14
C GLY A 235 -11.89 8.77 6.98
N ASP A 236 -10.73 8.96 6.35
CA ASP A 236 -10.29 8.10 5.24
C ASP A 236 -10.00 6.68 5.72
N PHE A 237 -9.53 6.54 6.98
CA PHE A 237 -9.36 5.23 7.58
C PHE A 237 -10.71 4.52 7.68
N ALA A 238 -11.76 5.23 8.09
CA ALA A 238 -13.10 4.66 8.17
C ALA A 238 -13.65 4.24 6.79
N THR A 239 -13.31 4.93 5.72
CA THR A 239 -13.65 4.50 4.35
C THR A 239 -12.92 3.22 3.94
N LEU A 240 -11.66 3.05 4.35
CA LEU A 240 -10.87 1.85 4.06
C LEU A 240 -11.22 0.67 4.98
N TRP A 241 -11.69 0.95 6.20
CA TRP A 241 -11.99 -0.05 7.24
C TRP A 241 -13.49 -0.27 7.52
N GLY A 242 -14.38 0.45 6.84
CA GLY A 242 -15.84 0.31 6.91
C GLY A 242 -16.31 -0.77 5.97
#